data_AF-A0A2S5GAP0-F1
#
_entry.id   AF-A0A2S5GAP0-F1
#
_cell.length_a   1.000
_cell.length_b   1.000
_cell.length_c   1.000
_cell.angle_alpha   90.00
_cell.angle_beta   90.00
_cell.angle_gamma   90.00
#
_symmetry.space_group_name_H-M   'P 1'
#
loop_
_entity.id
_entity.type
_entity.pdbx_description
1 polymer ?
#
loop_
_entity_poly.entity_id
_entity_poly.type
_entity_poly.pdbx_seq_one_letter_code
_entity_poly.pdbx_strand_id
1 'polypeptide(L)' 'MLDWFILQLFLYFPEDKSEYIPAAFWMMLFLTFTILTFRWILKVSKKQEEKTKKIEEEVNRQRQQ' A
#
# COMPACT_ATOMS: atom_id res chain seq x y z
N MET A 1 25.75 -18.86 10.10
CA MET A 1 26.24 -19.40 8.81
C MET A 1 25.32 -18.98 7.66
N LEU A 2 24.00 -19.21 7.77
CA LEU A 2 23.03 -18.76 6.75
C LEU A 2 22.96 -17.22 6.62
N ASP A 3 23.02 -16.50 7.75
CA ASP A 3 22.87 -15.03 7.76
C ASP A 3 24.00 -14.29 7.03
N TRP A 4 25.23 -14.78 7.16
CA TRP A 4 26.40 -14.22 6.47
C TRP A 4 26.31 -14.41 4.95
N PHE A 5 25.82 -15.57 4.50
CA PHE A 5 25.60 -15.86 3.09
C PHE A 5 24.53 -14.94 2.48
N ILE A 6 23.44 -14.69 3.21
CA ILE A 6 22.39 -13.76 2.77
C ILE A 6 22.92 -12.34 2.67
N LEU A 7 23.75 -11.88 3.61
CA LEU A 7 24.35 -10.54 3.56
C LEU A 7 25.33 -10.37 2.38
N GLN A 8 26.06 -11.41 2.00
CA GLN A 8 26.95 -11.38 0.83
C GLN A 8 26.19 -11.23 -0.50
N LEU A 9 24.94 -11.69 -0.60
CA LEU A 9 24.11 -11.54 -1.80
C LEU A 9 23.66 -10.08 -2.05
N PHE A 10 23.64 -9.22 -1.03
CA PHE A 10 23.20 -7.82 -1.13
C PHE A 10 24.33 -6.79 -1.16
N LEU A 11 25.58 -7.22 -0.99
CA LEU A 11 26.77 -6.35 -1.02
C LEU A 11 27.48 -6.34 -2.39
N TYR A 12 26.99 -7.08 -3.37
CA TYR A 12 27.47 -6.96 -4.75
C TYR A 12 26.84 -5.73 -5.40
N PHE A 13 27.68 -4.74 -5.68
CA PHE A 13 27.28 -3.55 -6.42
C PHE A 13 27.78 -3.68 -7.87
N PRO A 14 26.88 -3.74 -8.87
CA PRO A 14 27.27 -3.66 -10.26
C PRO A 14 28.19 -2.46 -10.54
N GLU A 15 29.28 -2.72 -11.26
CA GLU A 15 30.16 -1.68 -11.81
C GLU A 15 29.42 -0.89 -12.89
N ASP A 16 28.69 -1.58 -13.77
CA ASP A 16 27.79 -0.95 -14.75
C ASP A 16 26.45 -0.55 -14.10
N LYS A 17 26.12 0.74 -14.17
CA LYS A 17 24.87 1.27 -13.61
C LYS A 17 23.62 0.79 -14.33
N SER A 18 23.76 0.28 -15.54
CA SER A 18 22.65 -0.25 -16.34
C SER A 18 22.02 -1.49 -15.71
N GLU A 19 22.79 -2.25 -14.92
CA GLU A 19 22.29 -3.45 -14.22
C GLU A 19 21.28 -3.14 -13.11
N TYR A 20 21.18 -1.88 -12.65
CA TYR A 20 20.16 -1.46 -11.68
C TYR A 20 18.82 -1.11 -12.34
N ILE A 21 18.75 -0.98 -13.67
CA ILE A 21 17.52 -0.61 -14.39
C ILE A 21 16.37 -1.58 -14.08
N PRO A 22 16.57 -2.92 -14.09
CA PRO A 22 15.52 -3.85 -13.70
C PRO A 22 15.02 -3.63 -12.27
N ALA A 23 15.92 -3.38 -11.31
CA ALA A 23 15.54 -3.12 -9.92
C ALA A 23 14.73 -1.83 -9.78
N ALA A 24 15.14 -0.75 -10.45
CA ALA A 24 14.41 0.51 -10.47
C ALA A 24 13.02 0.37 -11.13
N PHE A 25 12.93 -0.39 -12.22
CA PHE A 25 11.66 -0.70 -12.88
C PHE A 25 10.70 -1.43 -11.95
N TRP A 26 11.16 -2.51 -11.29
CA TRP A 26 10.35 -3.25 -10.33
C TRP A 26 9.91 -2.38 -9.16
N MET A 27 10.83 -1.62 -8.57
CA MET A 27 10.52 -0.71 -7.47
C MET A 27 9.45 0.31 -7.88
N MET A 28 9.58 0.91 -9.05
CA MET A 28 8.61 1.88 -9.57
C MET A 28 7.24 1.22 -9.78
N LEU A 29 7.19 0.03 -10.40
CA LEU A 29 5.95 -0.71 -10.63
C LEU A 29 5.22 -1.02 -9.32
N PHE A 30 5.92 -1.56 -8.33
CA PHE A 30 5.34 -1.87 -7.02
C PHE A 30 4.89 -0.61 -6.27
N LEU A 31 5.67 0.47 -6.33
CA LEU A 31 5.30 1.74 -5.72
C LEU A 31 4.03 2.32 -6.35
N THR A 32 3.93 2.28 -7.68
CA THR A 32 2.74 2.72 -8.41
C THR A 32 1.51 1.91 -7.96
N PHE A 33 1.59 0.58 -7.95
CA PHE A 33 0.46 -0.24 -7.50
C PHE A 33 0.09 0.00 -6.03
N THR A 34 1.09 0.21 -5.17
CA THR A 34 0.87 0.52 -3.75
C THR A 34 0.07 1.81 -3.59
N ILE A 35 0.48 2.88 -4.28
CA ILE A 35 -0.21 4.18 -4.23
C ILE A 35 -1.64 4.03 -4.76
N LEU A 36 -1.83 3.36 -5.89
CA LEU A 36 -3.16 3.16 -6.48
C LEU A 36 -4.07 2.36 -5.55
N THR A 37 -3.58 1.26 -4.99
CA THR A 37 -4.32 0.39 -4.07
C THR A 37 -4.69 1.14 -2.80
N PHE A 38 -3.74 1.88 -2.20
CA PHE A 38 -3.99 2.67 -1.00
C PHE A 38 -5.06 3.75 -1.24
N ARG A 39 -4.97 4.47 -2.37
CA ARG A 39 -5.99 5.46 -2.75
C ARG A 39 -7.37 4.82 -2.96
N TRP A 40 -7.41 3.63 -3.55
CA TRP A 40 -8.66 2.88 -3.74
C TRP A 40 -9.29 2.50 -2.40
N ILE A 41 -8.50 1.95 -1.47
CA ILE A 41 -8.95 1.60 -0.12
C ILE A 41 -9.51 2.83 0.60
N LEU A 42 -8.82 3.98 0.56
CA LEU A 42 -9.31 5.21 1.18
C LEU A 42 -10.66 5.66 0.61
N LYS A 43 -10.84 5.56 -0.71
CA LYS A 43 -12.11 5.91 -1.37
C LYS A 43 -13.25 4.98 -0.91
N VAL A 44 -12.98 3.68 -0.82
CA VAL A 44 -13.96 2.70 -0.35
C VAL A 44 -14.30 2.94 1.13
N SER A 45 -13.30 3.22 1.97
CA SER A 45 -13.49 3.51 3.40
C SER A 45 -14.39 4.72 3.62
N LYS A 46 -14.16 5.83 2.89
CA LYS A 46 -15.01 7.03 2.99
C LYS A 46 -16.47 6.74 2.60
N LYS A 47 -16.69 5.96 1.55
CA LYS A 47 -18.03 5.55 1.13
C LYS A 47 -18.72 4.70 2.20
N GLN A 48 -17.98 3.85 2.90
CA GLN A 48 -18.54 3.05 4.00
C GLN A 48 -18.86 3.94 5.21
N GLU A 49 -17.95 4.85 5.58
CA GLU A 49 -18.15 5.81 6.67
C GLU A 49 -19.44 6.64 6.48
N GLU A 50 -19.65 7.20 5.28
CA GLU A 50 -20.87 7.97 4.97
C GLU A 50 -22.15 7.13 5.10
N LYS A 51 -22.11 5.85 4.71
CA LYS A 51 -23.27 4.95 4.85
C LYS A 51 -23.56 4.66 6.32
N THR A 52 -22.53 4.38 7.11
CA THR A 52 -22.67 4.12 8.54
C THR A 52 -23.24 5.33 9.27
N LYS A 53 -22.73 6.55 8.98
CA LYS A 53 -23.26 7.79 9.58
C LYS A 53 -24.76 7.97 9.34
N LYS A 54 -25.24 7.71 8.12
CA LYS A 54 -26.68 7.79 7.79
C LYS A 54 -27.52 6.81 8.61
N ILE A 55 -27.02 5.60 8.81
CA ILE A 55 -27.68 4.57 9.61
C ILE A 55 -27.70 4.98 11.09
N GLU A 56 -26.58 5.46 11.63
CA GLU A 56 -26.50 5.95 13.00
C GLU A 56 -27.47 7.11 13.26
N GLU A 57 -27.55 8.07 12.33
CA GLU A 57 -28.51 9.17 12.42
C GLU A 57 -29.96 8.69 12.40
N GLU A 58 -30.29 7.70 11.56
CA GLU A 58 -31.64 7.12 11.50
C GLU A 58 -32.01 6.39 12.79
N VAL A 59 -31.11 5.56 13.32
CA VAL A 59 -31.32 4.85 14.60
C VAL A 59 -31.48 5.84 15.75
N ASN A 60 -30.69 6.91 15.80
CA ASN A 60 -30.82 7.94 16.83
C ASN A 60 -32.14 8.71 16.72
N ARG A 61 -32.62 9.02 15.50
CA ARG A 61 -33.95 9.63 15.31
C ARG A 61 -35.07 8.73 15.81
N GLN A 62 -35.01 7.42 15.54
CA GLN A 62 -36.01 6.47 16.02
C GLN A 62 -35.98 6.27 17.54
N ARG A 63 -34.81 6.38 18.18
CA ARG A 63 -34.68 6.29 19.66
C ARG A 63 -35.16 7.52 20.41
N GLN A 64 -35.20 8.68 19.76
CA GLN A 64 -35.64 9.95 20.36
C GLN A 64 -37.15 10.22 20.15
N GLN A 65 -37.83 9.40 19.37
CA GLN A 65 -39.29 9.37 19.24
C GLN A 65 -39.90 8.38 20.24
#